data_AF-A0A537GCD9-F1
#
_entry.id   AF-A0A537GCD9-F1
#
_cell.length_a   1.000
_cell.length_b   1.000
_cell.length_c   1.000
_cell.angle_alpha   90.00
_cell.angle_beta   90.00
_cell.angle_gamma   90.00
#
_symmetry.space_group_name_H-M   'P 1'
#
loop_
_entity.id
_entity.type
_entity.pdbx_description
1 polymer ?
#
loop_
_entity_poly.entity_id
_entity_poly.type
_entity_poly.pdbx_seq_one_letter_code
_entity_poly.pdbx_strand_id
1 'polypeptide(L)'
;MGDIEKEGHKMKPLHVKIFLPAMLSCLLYSAGTVAQAVYPKALTLTQTEQRAVDLKQGMTPEEVEKLLGKPKRTALRAQVGLHEPQGSLQWTYMWSSPSQSDRSLQVVFASKSPEQWVVNSWDWTGY
;
A
#
# COMPACT_ATOMS: atom_id res chain seq x y z
N MET A 1 -18.28 -7.03 -76.25
CA MET A 1 -17.29 -7.35 -75.21
C MET A 1 -16.77 -6.02 -74.69
N GLY A 2 -17.14 -5.63 -73.47
CA GLY A 2 -16.54 -4.49 -72.77
C GLY A 2 -17.50 -3.32 -72.49
N ASP A 3 -18.32 -3.49 -71.45
CA ASP A 3 -18.95 -2.45 -70.64
C ASP A 3 -17.96 -1.35 -70.18
N ILE A 4 -18.47 -0.14 -69.95
CA ILE A 4 -18.53 0.56 -68.65
C ILE A 4 -18.91 2.02 -68.95
N GLU A 5 -20.21 2.29 -68.89
CA GLU A 5 -20.77 3.64 -68.93
C GLU A 5 -20.64 4.30 -67.55
N LYS A 6 -20.21 5.56 -67.57
CA LYS A 6 -20.07 6.42 -66.39
C LYS A 6 -21.43 6.91 -65.94
N GLU A 7 -21.76 6.71 -64.66
CA GLU A 7 -22.87 7.42 -64.00
C GLU A 7 -22.42 7.80 -62.58
N GLY A 8 -21.94 9.04 -62.45
CA GLY A 8 -21.64 9.68 -61.17
C GLY A 8 -22.81 10.54 -60.74
N HIS A 9 -23.85 9.89 -60.21
CA HIS A 9 -25.13 10.49 -59.86
C HIS A 9 -25.02 11.39 -58.60
N LYS A 10 -25.53 12.62 -58.73
CA LYS A 10 -25.62 13.67 -57.73
C LYS A 10 -26.78 13.41 -56.77
N MET A 11 -26.57 13.28 -55.45
CA MET A 11 -27.66 13.31 -54.47
C MET A 11 -27.36 14.09 -53.18
N LYS A 12 -28.46 14.56 -52.59
CA LYS A 12 -28.69 15.71 -51.71
C LYS A 12 -28.57 15.34 -50.21
N PRO A 13 -28.55 16.34 -49.29
CA PRO A 13 -27.93 16.17 -47.98
C PRO A 13 -28.81 15.55 -46.88
N LEU A 14 -28.11 14.75 -46.06
CA LEU A 14 -28.22 14.52 -44.61
C LEU A 14 -29.60 14.67 -43.96
N HIS A 15 -30.24 13.52 -43.70
CA HIS A 15 -31.22 13.34 -42.62
C HIS A 15 -30.86 12.06 -41.85
N VAL A 16 -29.96 12.16 -40.88
CA VAL A 16 -29.68 11.08 -39.92
C VAL A 16 -30.46 11.36 -38.66
N LYS A 17 -31.64 10.73 -38.54
CA LYS A 17 -32.30 10.49 -37.27
C LYS A 17 -31.99 9.04 -36.87
N ILE A 18 -30.98 8.86 -36.03
CA ILE A 18 -30.80 7.61 -35.30
C ILE A 18 -30.92 7.95 -33.82
N PHE A 19 -31.93 7.33 -33.25
CA PHE A 19 -32.39 7.38 -31.87
C PHE A 19 -31.84 6.12 -31.17
N LEU A 20 -31.73 6.17 -29.83
CA LEU A 20 -31.51 5.05 -28.88
C LEU A 20 -30.03 4.66 -28.57
N PRO A 21 -29.73 4.11 -27.37
CA PRO A 21 -29.93 4.67 -26.02
C PRO A 21 -28.69 4.54 -25.10
N ALA A 22 -28.76 5.18 -23.93
CA ALA A 22 -28.14 4.71 -22.68
C ALA A 22 -26.62 4.42 -22.65
N MET A 23 -25.82 5.48 -22.59
CA MET A 23 -24.49 5.45 -21.97
C MET A 23 -24.48 6.45 -20.81
N LEU A 24 -25.30 6.17 -19.80
CA LEU A 24 -25.29 6.87 -18.51
C LEU A 24 -25.03 5.86 -17.38
N SER A 25 -24.03 4.99 -17.57
CA SER A 25 -23.66 3.95 -16.60
C SER A 25 -22.20 4.03 -16.15
N CYS A 26 -21.44 5.05 -16.55
CA CYS A 26 -20.06 5.24 -16.11
C CYS A 26 -19.97 6.51 -15.28
N LEU A 27 -19.92 6.35 -13.95
CA LEU A 27 -19.29 7.23 -12.93
C LEU A 27 -20.08 7.38 -11.61
N LEU A 28 -21.13 6.58 -11.36
CA LEU A 28 -21.76 6.49 -10.04
C LEU A 28 -21.29 5.28 -9.21
N TYR A 29 -19.98 5.02 -9.13
CA TYR A 29 -19.37 4.17 -8.10
C TYR A 29 -17.89 4.56 -8.08
N SER A 30 -17.33 5.21 -7.06
CA SER A 30 -17.42 4.84 -5.66
C SER A 30 -17.45 6.10 -4.80
N ALA A 31 -18.58 6.36 -4.13
CA ALA A 31 -18.49 7.00 -2.83
C ALA A 31 -17.67 6.04 -1.97
N GLY A 32 -16.39 6.35 -1.77
CA GLY A 32 -15.56 5.66 -0.79
C GLY A 32 -16.28 5.83 0.54
N THR A 33 -17.05 4.83 0.93
CA THR A 33 -17.35 4.62 2.33
C THR A 33 -16.00 4.58 3.01
N VAL A 34 -15.71 5.61 3.78
CA VAL A 34 -14.67 5.55 4.81
C VAL A 34 -15.19 4.47 5.74
N ALA A 35 -14.88 3.21 5.41
CA ALA A 35 -14.88 2.14 6.37
C ALA A 35 -13.96 2.68 7.45
N GLN A 36 -14.56 3.12 8.55
CA GLN A 36 -13.82 3.33 9.78
C GLN A 36 -13.26 1.95 10.08
N ALA A 37 -12.05 1.71 9.62
CA ALA A 37 -11.29 0.54 9.99
C ALA A 37 -11.39 0.56 11.52
N VAL A 38 -12.09 -0.44 12.06
CA VAL A 38 -12.05 -0.74 13.48
C VAL A 38 -10.60 -1.14 13.69
N TYR A 39 -9.74 -0.15 13.88
CA TYR A 39 -8.33 -0.36 14.09
C TYR A 39 -8.27 -1.22 15.35
N PRO A 40 -7.63 -2.40 15.29
CA PRO A 40 -7.40 -3.16 16.49
C PRO A 40 -6.72 -2.22 17.47
N LYS A 41 -7.25 -2.17 18.69
CA LYS A 41 -6.79 -1.27 19.75
C LYS A 41 -5.27 -1.29 19.79
N ALA A 42 -4.65 -0.18 19.37
CA ALA A 42 -3.21 -0.08 19.33
C ALA A 42 -2.66 -0.33 20.75
N LEU A 43 -1.61 -1.15 20.84
CA LEU A 43 -0.95 -1.41 22.13
C LEU A 43 -0.49 -0.08 22.74
N THR A 44 -0.66 0.05 24.06
CA THR A 44 -0.12 1.21 24.77
C THR A 44 1.40 1.13 24.82
N LEU A 45 2.07 2.27 24.99
CA LEU A 45 3.53 2.32 25.05
C LEU A 45 4.10 1.31 26.06
N THR A 46 3.57 1.28 27.28
CA THR A 46 4.00 0.35 28.33
C THR A 46 3.82 -1.12 27.95
N GLN A 47 2.72 -1.47 27.28
CA GLN A 47 2.51 -2.84 26.80
C GLN A 47 3.51 -3.21 25.71
N THR A 48 3.80 -2.29 24.80
CA THR A 48 4.80 -2.52 23.76
C THR A 48 6.20 -2.61 24.35
N GLU A 49 6.59 -1.77 25.30
CA GLU A 49 7.88 -1.88 25.99
C GLU A 49 8.06 -3.24 26.65
N GLN A 50 7.02 -3.72 27.35
CA GLN A 50 7.04 -5.05 27.97
C GLN A 50 7.15 -6.17 26.95
N ARG A 51 6.50 -6.05 25.79
CA ARG A 51 6.53 -7.09 24.75
C ARG A 51 7.75 -7.00 23.84
N ALA A 52 8.34 -5.82 23.70
CA ALA A 52 9.52 -5.61 22.86
C ALA A 52 10.75 -6.33 23.42
N VAL A 53 10.77 -6.71 24.70
CA VAL A 53 11.82 -7.56 25.27
C VAL A 53 11.85 -8.95 24.65
N ASP A 54 10.71 -9.40 24.10
CA ASP A 54 10.59 -10.70 23.44
C ASP A 54 10.99 -10.64 21.96
N LEU A 55 11.29 -9.45 21.42
CA LEU A 55 11.83 -9.32 20.06
C LEU A 55 13.17 -10.05 19.97
N LYS A 56 13.32 -10.81 18.90
CA LYS A 56 14.54 -11.58 18.62
C LYS A 56 14.90 -11.47 17.15
N GLN A 57 16.19 -11.54 16.87
CA GLN A 57 16.66 -11.70 15.49
C GLN A 57 16.09 -12.98 14.88
N GLY A 58 15.74 -12.92 13.60
CA GLY A 58 15.16 -14.04 12.87
C GLY A 58 13.63 -14.13 12.91
N MET A 59 12.95 -13.35 13.77
CA MET A 59 11.47 -13.31 13.79
C MET A 59 10.90 -12.84 12.45
N THR A 60 9.77 -13.39 12.03
CA THR A 60 9.08 -12.95 10.81
C THR A 60 8.20 -11.72 11.09
N PRO A 61 7.83 -10.94 10.06
CA PRO A 61 6.89 -9.83 10.21
C PRO A 61 5.58 -10.23 10.89
N GLU A 62 5.06 -11.42 10.60
CA GLU A 62 3.82 -11.94 11.18
C GLU A 62 3.96 -12.23 12.68
N GLU A 63 5.13 -12.73 13.11
CA GLU A 63 5.43 -12.94 14.53
C GLU A 63 5.56 -11.60 15.26
N VAL A 64 6.24 -10.63 14.65
CA VAL A 64 6.34 -9.27 15.19
C VAL A 64 4.97 -8.59 15.25
N GLU A 65 4.12 -8.76 14.24
CA GLU A 65 2.76 -8.22 14.24
C GLU A 65 1.90 -8.87 15.32
N LYS A 66 2.03 -10.18 15.57
CA LYS A 66 1.33 -10.84 16.68
C LYS A 66 1.79 -10.31 18.04
N LEU A 67 3.08 -9.99 18.17
CA LEU A 67 3.67 -9.50 19.42
C LEU A 67 3.30 -8.03 19.69
N LEU A 68 3.55 -7.16 18.72
CA LEU A 68 3.52 -5.70 18.85
C LEU A 68 2.33 -5.04 18.15
N GLY A 69 1.53 -5.80 17.42
CA GLY A 69 0.49 -5.27 16.55
C GLY A 69 1.04 -4.68 15.26
N LYS A 70 0.15 -4.03 14.51
CA LYS A 70 0.49 -3.40 13.24
C LYS A 70 1.32 -2.14 13.44
N PRO A 71 2.39 -1.92 12.66
CA PRO A 71 3.17 -0.70 12.73
C PRO A 71 2.36 0.49 12.22
N LYS A 72 2.73 1.70 12.66
CA LYS A 72 2.14 2.94 12.14
C LYS A 72 2.67 3.27 10.75
N ARG A 73 3.92 2.89 10.47
CA ARG A 73 4.56 3.10 9.17
C ARG A 73 5.38 1.88 8.77
N THR A 74 5.29 1.55 7.50
CA THR A 74 6.10 0.52 6.85
C THR A 74 6.85 1.16 5.69
N ALA A 75 8.15 0.89 5.56
CA ALA A 75 9.00 1.42 4.50
C ALA A 75 9.91 0.32 3.96
N LEU A 76 9.89 0.09 2.65
CA LEU A 76 10.84 -0.79 1.98
C LEU A 76 12.02 0.06 1.48
N ARG A 77 13.22 -0.19 1.99
CA ARG A 77 14.46 0.47 1.54
C ARG A 77 15.19 -0.45 0.58
N ALA A 78 15.30 -0.05 -0.68
CA ALA A 78 16.24 -0.67 -1.60
C ALA A 78 17.63 -0.07 -1.34
N GLN A 79 18.65 -0.91 -1.14
CA GLN A 79 20.03 -0.43 -1.15
C GLN A 79 20.45 -0.26 -2.61
N VAL A 80 20.73 0.98 -3.01
CA VAL A 80 21.30 1.28 -4.33
C VAL A 80 22.81 1.24 -4.17
N GLY A 81 23.39 0.04 -4.27
CA GLY A 81 24.83 -0.20 -4.15
C GLY A 81 25.25 -1.43 -4.95
N LEU A 82 26.46 -1.40 -5.52
CA LEU A 82 26.98 -2.37 -6.50
C LEU A 82 27.13 -3.82 -6.02
N HIS A 83 26.84 -4.15 -4.75
CA HIS A 83 27.25 -5.43 -4.15
C HIS A 83 26.21 -6.23 -3.37
N GLU A 84 24.98 -5.75 -3.14
CA GLU A 84 23.96 -6.57 -2.46
C GLU A 84 22.55 -6.20 -2.97
N PRO A 85 21.82 -7.14 -3.60
CA PRO A 85 20.44 -6.90 -4.06
C PRO A 85 19.41 -6.95 -2.92
N GLN A 86 19.85 -7.04 -1.65
CA GLN A 86 18.97 -7.23 -0.51
C GLN A 86 18.53 -5.89 0.08
N GLY A 87 17.30 -5.49 -0.23
CA GLY A 87 16.64 -4.38 0.47
C GLY A 87 16.41 -4.69 1.95
N SER A 88 16.00 -3.68 2.72
CA SER A 88 15.55 -3.84 4.10
C SER A 88 14.12 -3.34 4.25
N LEU A 89 13.27 -4.10 4.92
CA LEU A 89 11.94 -3.66 5.33
C LEU A 89 12.05 -3.01 6.71
N GLN A 90 11.50 -1.81 6.88
CA GLN A 90 11.51 -1.08 8.15
C GLN A 90 10.08 -0.84 8.61
N TRP A 91 9.79 -1.25 9.84
CA TRP A 91 8.55 -0.95 10.56
C TRP A 91 8.81 0.11 11.62
N THR A 92 7.89 1.05 11.75
CA THR A 92 7.95 2.11 12.76
C THR A 92 6.65 2.16 13.53
N TYR A 93 6.77 1.99 14.84
CA TYR A 93 5.70 2.21 15.80
C TYR A 93 5.92 3.57 16.45
N MET A 94 4.85 4.32 16.68
CA MET A 94 4.94 5.65 17.30
C MET A 94 3.82 5.81 18.32
N TRP A 95 4.18 6.29 19.50
CA TRP A 95 3.28 6.67 20.57
C TRP A 95 3.52 8.13 20.91
N SER A 96 2.49 8.93 20.74
CA SER A 96 2.45 10.34 21.14
C SER A 96 1.56 10.46 22.36
N SER A 97 2.08 11.04 23.45
CA SER A 97 1.29 11.34 24.64
C SER A 97 1.30 12.85 24.87
N PRO A 98 0.17 13.50 25.17
CA PRO A 98 0.16 14.94 25.44
C PRO A 98 0.99 15.35 26.68
N SER A 99 1.38 14.39 27.51
CA SER A 99 2.14 14.59 28.75
C SER A 99 3.55 14.00 28.75
N GLN A 100 3.98 13.37 27.65
CA GLN A 100 5.33 12.79 27.54
C GLN A 100 5.90 13.02 26.14
N SER A 101 7.21 12.96 26.03
CA SER A 101 7.88 12.99 24.73
C SER A 101 7.41 11.88 23.81
N ASP A 102 7.35 12.19 22.52
CA ASP A 102 7.07 11.21 21.49
C ASP A 102 8.10 10.08 21.54
N ARG A 103 7.60 8.85 21.54
CA ARG A 103 8.44 7.66 21.57
C ARG A 103 8.12 6.77 20.39
N SER A 104 9.15 6.19 19.79
CA SER A 104 9.04 5.31 18.64
C SER A 104 9.93 4.08 18.78
N LEU A 105 9.44 2.98 18.21
CA LEU A 105 10.20 1.74 18.06
C LEU A 105 10.37 1.49 16.57
N GLN A 106 11.62 1.36 16.15
CA GLN A 106 11.97 1.01 14.77
C GLN A 106 12.41 -0.44 14.74
N VAL A 107 11.77 -1.26 13.91
CA VAL A 107 12.17 -2.64 13.67
C VAL A 107 12.62 -2.75 12.22
N VAL A 108 13.84 -3.22 12.02
CA VAL A 108 14.46 -3.40 10.70
C VAL A 108 14.55 -4.88 10.40
N PHE A 109 13.99 -5.27 9.27
CA PHE A 109 14.03 -6.61 8.73
C PHE A 109 14.99 -6.67 7.55
N ALA A 110 15.80 -7.73 7.51
CA ALA A 110 16.63 -8.08 6.37
C ALA A 110 15.91 -9.10 5.48
N SER A 111 16.17 -9.04 4.18
CA SER A 111 15.67 -10.04 3.23
C SER A 111 16.56 -11.28 3.34
N LYS A 112 15.97 -12.44 3.68
CA LYS A 112 16.68 -13.74 3.59
C LYS A 112 16.58 -14.33 2.18
N SER A 113 15.46 -14.02 1.51
CA SER A 113 15.18 -14.31 0.11
C SER A 113 14.07 -13.36 -0.37
N PRO A 114 13.74 -13.30 -1.67
CA PRO A 114 12.62 -12.51 -2.16
C PRO A 114 11.36 -12.84 -1.36
N GLU A 115 10.68 -11.82 -0.83
CA GLU A 115 9.48 -11.93 0.02
C GLU A 115 9.69 -12.54 1.43
N GLN A 116 10.87 -13.06 1.76
CA GLN A 116 11.18 -13.54 3.11
C GLN A 116 11.94 -12.47 3.90
N TRP A 117 11.22 -11.83 4.82
CA TRP A 117 11.75 -10.84 5.73
C TRP A 117 11.96 -11.44 7.11
N VAL A 118 13.07 -11.12 7.77
CA VAL A 118 13.33 -11.50 9.15
C VAL A 118 13.91 -10.35 9.93
N VAL A 119 13.56 -10.22 11.21
CA VAL A 119 14.09 -9.18 12.09
C VAL A 119 15.61 -9.27 12.11
N ASN A 120 16.24 -8.15 11.78
CA ASN A 120 17.69 -7.98 11.83
C ASN A 120 18.10 -7.13 13.04
N SER A 121 17.36 -6.06 13.32
CA SER A 121 17.62 -5.17 14.46
C SER A 121 16.37 -4.40 14.86
N TRP A 122 16.36 -3.86 16.08
CA TRP A 122 15.34 -2.92 16.53
C TRP A 122 15.93 -1.90 17.48
N ASP A 123 15.37 -0.71 17.48
CA ASP A 123 15.87 0.40 18.29
C ASP A 123 14.73 1.28 18.81
N TRP A 124 14.86 1.71 20.06
CA TRP A 124 13.95 2.65 20.69
C TRP A 124 14.46 4.07 20.50
N THR A 125 13.65 4.90 19.88
CA THR A 125 13.91 6.31 19.64
C THR A 125 12.93 7.15 20.44
N GLY A 126 13.42 8.10 21.23
CA GLY A 126 12.61 8.99 22.06
C GLY A 126 13.53 10.02 22.71
N TYR A 127 13.10 11.28 22.74
CA TYR A 127 13.87 12.41 23.26
C TYR A 127 13.38 12.84 24.65
#